data_AF-A0AAQ0BWB3-F1
#
_entry.id   AF-A0AAQ0BWB3-F1
#
_cell.length_a   1.000
_cell.length_b   1.000
_cell.length_c   1.000
_cell.angle_alpha   90.00
_cell.angle_beta   90.00
_cell.angle_gamma   90.00
#
_symmetry.space_group_name_H-M   'P 1'
#
loop_
_entity.id
_entity.type
_entity.pdbx_description
1 polymer ?
#
loop_
_entity_poly.entity_id
_entity_poly.type
_entity_poly.pdbx_seq_one_letter_code
_entity_poly.pdbx_strand_id
1 'polypeptide(L)'
;MSLGSTTLLAAVGILVALLWAWAWFGVGATSRRVAMRLELSGGSVMGEMSRVVWPLMPFLSLTWFVAADIVGREASGFDVVGPCALLVALLAIMVLVAIRSLYLGGLPEWAYPGWMARRYYAAHPTKRDRELGGAPVGLA
;
A
#
# COMPACT_ATOMS: atom_id res chain seq x y z
N MET A 1 29.56 -11.12 10.29
CA MET A 1 29.35 -11.05 8.82
C MET A 1 27.85 -11.00 8.49
N SER A 2 27.07 -10.19 9.21
CA SER A 2 25.59 -10.14 9.15
C SER A 2 25.01 -8.94 8.40
N LEU A 3 25.85 -7.94 8.03
CA LEU A 3 25.40 -6.72 7.38
C LEU A 3 24.64 -6.98 6.06
N GLY A 4 24.93 -8.07 5.34
CA GLY A 4 24.27 -8.39 4.08
C GLY A 4 22.78 -8.65 4.24
N SER A 5 22.41 -9.54 5.17
CA SER A 5 21.01 -9.93 5.38
C SER A 5 20.18 -8.76 5.89
N THR A 6 20.65 -8.05 6.92
CA THR A 6 19.93 -6.91 7.52
C THR A 6 19.68 -5.80 6.50
N THR A 7 20.68 -5.48 5.68
CA THR A 7 20.58 -4.46 4.63
C THR A 7 19.59 -4.88 3.55
N LEU A 8 19.56 -6.17 3.19
CA LEU A 8 18.64 -6.70 2.19
C LEU A 8 17.19 -6.62 2.68
N LEU A 9 16.93 -6.94 3.95
CA LEU A 9 15.60 -6.82 4.56
C LEU A 9 15.11 -5.36 4.57
N ALA A 10 15.97 -4.44 4.99
CA ALA A 10 15.67 -3.01 4.98
C ALA A 10 15.43 -2.49 3.55
N ALA A 11 16.22 -2.94 2.57
CA ALA A 11 16.06 -2.56 1.16
C ALA A 11 14.71 -3.03 0.59
N VAL A 12 14.27 -4.24 0.92
CA VAL A 12 12.94 -4.74 0.51
C VAL A 12 11.84 -3.92 1.17
N GLY A 13 11.97 -3.60 2.46
CA GLY A 13 11.04 -2.70 3.16
C GLY A 13 10.90 -1.33 2.49
N ILE A 14 12.03 -0.71 2.14
CA ILE A 14 12.08 0.57 1.40
C ILE A 14 11.41 0.45 0.04
N LEU A 15 11.71 -0.60 -0.72
CA LEU A 15 11.17 -0.80 -2.06
C LEU A 15 9.64 -0.97 -2.03
N VAL A 16 9.12 -1.74 -1.06
CA VAL A 16 7.68 -1.88 -0.82
C VAL A 16 7.05 -0.53 -0.43
N ALA A 17 7.67 0.22 0.48
CA ALA A 17 7.18 1.54 0.88
C ALA A 17 7.16 2.55 -0.28
N LEU A 18 8.21 2.57 -1.11
CA LEU A 18 8.31 3.48 -2.25
C LEU A 18 7.27 3.14 -3.32
N LEU A 19 7.09 1.85 -3.64
CA LEU A 19 6.04 1.42 -4.58
C LEU A 19 4.65 1.77 -4.06
N TRP A 20 4.40 1.51 -2.77
CA TRP A 20 3.15 1.88 -2.12
C TRP A 20 2.91 3.39 -2.16
N ALA A 21 3.89 4.19 -1.73
CA ALA A 21 3.80 5.64 -1.72
C ALA A 21 3.63 6.21 -3.13
N TRP A 22 4.33 5.67 -4.12
CA TRP A 22 4.22 6.11 -5.51
C TRP A 22 2.80 5.92 -6.06
N ALA A 23 2.20 4.75 -5.84
CA ALA A 23 0.84 4.46 -6.31
C ALA A 23 -0.24 5.12 -5.41
N TRP A 24 0.05 5.37 -4.14
CA TRP A 24 -0.83 6.10 -3.22
C TRP A 24 -0.88 7.60 -3.51
N PHE A 25 0.29 8.26 -3.65
CA PHE A 25 0.39 9.68 -3.95
C PHE A 25 -0.01 10.00 -5.40
N GLY A 26 0.00 9.02 -6.31
CA GLY A 26 -0.38 9.27 -7.70
C GLY A 26 0.53 10.28 -8.40
N VAL A 27 1.82 10.33 -8.02
CA VAL A 27 2.82 11.24 -8.61
C VAL A 27 3.11 10.78 -10.03
N GLY A 28 2.47 11.42 -11.02
CA GLY A 28 2.67 11.15 -12.45
C GLY A 28 1.41 10.65 -13.17
N ALA A 29 1.39 10.78 -14.51
CA ALA A 29 0.30 10.26 -15.34
C ALA A 29 0.27 8.72 -15.44
N THR A 30 1.37 8.05 -15.08
CA THR A 30 1.49 6.59 -15.06
C THR A 30 0.87 5.99 -13.78
N SER A 31 1.18 6.54 -12.60
CA SER A 31 0.58 6.12 -11.33
C SER A 31 -0.93 6.36 -11.30
N ARG A 32 -1.41 7.50 -11.82
CA ARG A 32 -2.85 7.78 -11.94
C ARG A 32 -3.56 6.80 -12.88
N ARG A 33 -2.95 6.44 -14.02
CA ARG A 33 -3.49 5.42 -14.94
C ARG A 33 -3.50 4.01 -14.33
N VAL A 34 -2.43 3.62 -13.64
CA VAL A 34 -2.34 2.31 -12.96
C VAL A 34 -3.35 2.22 -11.83
N ALA A 35 -3.50 3.27 -11.02
CA ALA A 35 -4.49 3.33 -9.95
C ALA A 35 -5.92 3.22 -10.48
N MET A 36 -6.25 3.96 -11.55
CA MET A 36 -7.58 3.87 -12.18
C MET A 36 -7.81 2.50 -12.84
N ARG A 37 -6.79 1.86 -13.44
CA ARG A 37 -6.92 0.50 -13.98
C ARG A 37 -7.12 -0.55 -12.91
N LEU A 38 -6.43 -0.44 -11.77
CA LEU A 38 -6.61 -1.33 -10.62
C LEU A 38 -8.02 -1.19 -10.04
N GLU A 39 -8.54 0.03 -9.98
CA GLU A 39 -9.91 0.30 -9.55
C GLU A 39 -10.96 -0.25 -10.54
N LEU A 40 -10.77 -0.04 -11.84
CA LEU A 40 -11.67 -0.55 -12.90
C LEU A 40 -11.63 -2.08 -13.04
N SER A 41 -10.50 -2.72 -12.69
CA SER A 41 -10.40 -4.19 -12.61
C SER A 41 -11.11 -4.78 -11.37
N GLY A 42 -11.61 -3.91 -10.49
CA GLY A 42 -12.19 -4.22 -9.18
C GLY A 42 -13.57 -4.91 -9.20
N GLY A 43 -14.11 -5.23 -10.37
CA GLY A 43 -15.34 -6.04 -10.51
C GLY A 43 -15.13 -7.55 -10.31
N SER A 44 -13.89 -8.02 -10.16
CA SER A 44 -13.53 -9.44 -9.97
C SER A 44 -12.98 -9.69 -8.55
N VAL A 45 -12.82 -10.96 -8.15
CA VAL A 45 -12.16 -11.39 -6.87
C VAL A 45 -10.85 -10.64 -6.58
N MET A 46 -10.16 -10.21 -7.63
CA MET A 46 -8.95 -9.38 -7.55
C MET A 46 -9.19 -7.99 -6.95
N GLY A 47 -10.39 -7.43 -7.15
CA GLY A 47 -10.87 -6.20 -6.52
C GLY A 47 -11.06 -6.31 -5.02
N GLU A 48 -11.68 -7.39 -4.54
CA GLU A 48 -11.83 -7.66 -3.10
C GLU A 48 -10.48 -7.94 -2.43
N MET A 49 -9.61 -8.72 -3.07
CA MET A 49 -8.25 -8.92 -2.58
C MET A 49 -7.46 -7.61 -2.53
N SER A 50 -7.56 -6.77 -3.56
CA SER A 50 -6.85 -5.48 -3.58
C SER A 50 -7.35 -4.51 -2.51
N ARG A 51 -8.62 -4.58 -2.10
CA ARG A 51 -9.17 -3.77 -0.99
C ARG A 51 -8.54 -4.11 0.36
N VAL A 52 -8.07 -5.34 0.55
CA VAL A 52 -7.41 -5.75 1.79
C VAL A 52 -5.91 -5.53 1.70
N VAL A 53 -5.31 -5.91 0.57
CA VAL A 53 -3.85 -5.84 0.38
C VAL A 53 -3.34 -4.40 0.44
N TRP A 54 -4.05 -3.44 -0.16
CA TRP A 54 -3.59 -2.06 -0.24
C TRP A 54 -3.41 -1.36 1.13
N PRO A 55 -4.39 -1.42 2.03
CA PRO A 55 -4.25 -0.91 3.39
C PRO A 55 -3.18 -1.62 4.22
N LEU A 56 -2.83 -2.87 3.89
CA LEU A 56 -1.85 -3.68 4.61
C LEU A 56 -0.40 -3.46 4.17
N MET A 57 -0.18 -3.03 2.93
CA MET A 57 1.16 -2.75 2.37
C MET A 57 2.07 -1.83 3.22
N PRO A 58 1.60 -0.73 3.84
CA PRO A 58 2.48 0.11 4.66
C PRO A 58 2.90 -0.62 5.94
N PHE A 59 1.99 -1.39 6.54
CA PHE A 59 2.32 -2.23 7.71
C PHE A 59 3.29 -3.35 7.34
N LEU A 60 3.13 -3.95 6.17
CA LEU A 60 4.06 -4.96 5.65
C LEU A 60 5.47 -4.37 5.50
N SER A 61 5.61 -3.14 4.98
CA SER A 61 6.89 -2.45 4.93
C SER A 61 7.50 -2.26 6.32
N LEU A 62 6.69 -1.81 7.31
CA LEU A 62 7.13 -1.67 8.69
C LEU A 62 7.59 -3.01 9.30
N THR A 63 6.88 -4.11 9.04
CA THR A 63 7.33 -5.43 9.51
C THR A 63 8.70 -5.80 8.97
N TRP A 64 9.06 -5.37 7.75
CA TRP A 64 10.38 -5.62 7.20
C TRP A 64 11.49 -4.84 7.91
N PHE A 65 11.22 -3.59 8.28
CA PHE A 65 12.15 -2.79 9.08
C PHE A 65 12.34 -3.37 10.48
N VAL A 66 11.24 -3.80 11.13
CA VAL A 66 11.30 -4.40 12.47
C VAL A 66 12.05 -5.74 12.43
N ALA A 67 11.84 -6.56 11.41
CA ALA A 67 12.59 -7.80 11.23
C ALA A 67 14.09 -7.54 10.98
N ALA A 68 14.44 -6.50 10.20
CA ALA A 68 15.83 -6.07 10.05
C ALA A 68 16.44 -5.65 11.40
N ASP A 69 15.71 -4.86 12.21
CA ASP A 69 16.17 -4.45 13.54
C ASP A 69 16.38 -5.65 14.48
N ILE A 70 15.46 -6.62 14.48
CA ILE A 70 15.59 -7.87 15.25
C ILE A 70 16.89 -8.60 14.88
N VAL A 71 17.10 -8.86 13.58
CA VAL A 71 18.29 -9.57 13.08
C VAL A 71 19.57 -8.78 13.41
N GLY A 72 19.53 -7.45 13.32
CA GLY A 72 20.67 -6.58 13.66
C GLY A 72 21.03 -6.62 15.15
N ARG A 73 20.02 -6.61 16.03
CA ARG A 73 20.18 -6.70 17.49
C ARG A 73 20.64 -8.07 17.94
N GLU A 74 20.05 -9.13 17.40
CA GLU A 74 20.44 -10.52 17.69
C GLU A 74 21.91 -10.76 17.31
N ALA A 75 22.34 -10.31 16.13
CA ALA A 75 23.73 -10.43 15.69
C ALA A 75 24.72 -9.63 16.56
N SER A 76 24.23 -8.64 17.31
CA SER A 76 25.01 -7.77 18.19
C SER A 76 24.87 -8.15 19.67
N GLY A 77 24.11 -9.21 19.98
CA GLY A 77 23.85 -9.68 21.35
C GLY A 77 22.97 -8.76 22.20
N PHE A 78 22.20 -7.87 21.57
CA PHE A 78 21.24 -7.01 22.27
C PHE A 78 19.89 -7.70 22.47
N ASP A 79 19.12 -7.22 23.45
CA ASP A 79 17.76 -7.69 23.68
C ASP A 79 16.82 -7.38 22.49
N VAL A 80 15.99 -8.36 22.16
CA VAL A 80 15.03 -8.36 21.05
C VAL A 80 13.58 -8.36 21.52
N VAL A 81 13.30 -8.41 22.83
CA VAL A 81 11.94 -8.46 23.38
C VAL A 81 11.09 -7.28 22.90
N GLY A 82 11.63 -6.07 22.93
CA GLY A 82 10.93 -4.86 22.45
C GLY A 82 10.54 -4.93 20.97
N PRO A 83 11.50 -5.15 20.05
CA PRO A 83 11.23 -5.34 18.63
C PRO A 83 10.27 -6.51 18.32
N CYS A 84 10.37 -7.62 19.05
CA CYS A 84 9.43 -8.75 18.91
C CYS A 84 8.01 -8.35 19.34
N ALA A 85 7.85 -7.63 20.45
CA ALA A 85 6.55 -7.11 20.87
C ALA A 85 5.96 -6.13 19.84
N LEU A 86 6.80 -5.28 19.24
CA LEU A 86 6.39 -4.38 18.16
C LEU A 86 5.94 -5.15 16.91
N LEU A 87 6.65 -6.22 16.53
CA LEU A 87 6.27 -7.07 15.41
C LEU A 87 4.91 -7.74 15.65
N VAL A 88 4.68 -8.28 16.85
CA VAL A 88 3.38 -8.86 17.24
C VAL A 88 2.27 -7.82 17.19
N ALA A 89 2.51 -6.61 17.69
CA ALA A 89 1.54 -5.52 17.64
C ALA A 89 1.20 -5.12 16.20
N LEU A 90 2.20 -5.02 15.30
CA LEU A 90 1.99 -4.75 13.88
C LEU A 90 1.13 -5.82 13.22
N LEU A 91 1.41 -7.10 13.49
CA LEU A 91 0.63 -8.22 12.96
C LEU A 91 -0.82 -8.18 13.48
N ALA A 92 -1.03 -7.88 14.76
CA ALA A 92 -2.37 -7.72 15.32
C ALA A 92 -3.15 -6.58 14.63
N ILE A 93 -2.49 -5.44 14.38
CA ILE A 93 -3.08 -4.32 13.64
C ILE A 93 -3.44 -4.74 12.21
N MET A 94 -2.57 -5.49 11.52
CA MET A 94 -2.85 -6.01 10.18
C MET A 94 -4.08 -6.91 10.16
N VAL A 95 -4.24 -7.78 11.15
CA VAL A 95 -5.44 -8.63 11.29
C VAL A 95 -6.70 -7.77 11.50
N LEU A 96 -6.64 -6.77 12.37
CA LEU A 96 -7.77 -5.86 12.61
C LEU A 96 -8.15 -5.08 11.35
N VAL A 97 -7.16 -4.59 10.61
CA VAL A 97 -7.34 -3.89 9.33
C VAL A 97 -7.99 -4.82 8.29
N ALA A 98 -7.55 -6.08 8.21
CA ALA A 98 -8.14 -7.07 7.31
C ALA A 98 -9.61 -7.36 7.67
N ILE A 99 -9.90 -7.57 8.97
CA ILE A 99 -11.27 -7.79 9.45
C ILE A 99 -12.15 -6.58 9.12
N ARG A 100 -11.69 -5.36 9.42
CA ARG A 100 -12.42 -4.13 9.09
C ARG A 100 -12.71 -4.02 7.60
N SER A 101 -11.70 -4.31 6.77
CA SER A 101 -11.79 -4.19 5.32
C SER A 101 -12.77 -5.18 4.70
N LEU A 102 -12.84 -6.41 5.24
CA LEU A 102 -13.67 -7.49 4.72
C LEU A 102 -15.11 -7.47 5.26
N TYR A 103 -15.28 -7.21 6.56
CA TYR A 103 -16.55 -7.48 7.25
C TYR A 103 -17.29 -6.23 7.75
N LEU A 104 -16.64 -5.07 7.79
CA LEU A 104 -17.20 -3.86 8.42
C LEU A 104 -17.35 -2.67 7.45
N GLY A 105 -17.53 -2.96 6.17
CA GLY A 105 -17.85 -1.96 5.16
C GLY A 105 -16.64 -1.25 4.54
N GLY A 106 -15.45 -1.85 4.59
CA GLY A 106 -14.24 -1.29 4.00
C GLY A 106 -13.60 -0.18 4.83
N LEU A 107 -12.50 0.35 4.31
CA LEU A 107 -11.80 1.52 4.84
C LEU A 107 -12.23 2.79 4.10
N PRO A 108 -12.00 3.99 4.66
CA PRO A 108 -12.27 5.24 3.97
C PRO A 108 -11.49 5.37 2.66
N GLU A 109 -12.00 6.17 1.72
CA GLU A 109 -11.46 6.25 0.35
C GLU A 109 -9.96 6.55 0.26
N TRP A 110 -9.43 7.33 1.21
CA TRP A 110 -7.99 7.64 1.28
C TRP A 110 -7.12 6.41 1.48
N ALA A 111 -7.67 5.29 1.97
CA ALA A 111 -6.94 4.05 2.19
C ALA A 111 -6.66 3.25 0.91
N TYR A 112 -7.23 3.68 -0.21
CA TYR A 112 -7.17 2.98 -1.48
C TYR A 112 -6.33 3.76 -2.51
N PRO A 113 -5.67 3.03 -3.43
CA PRO A 113 -4.94 3.66 -4.53
C PRO A 113 -5.93 4.46 -5.39
N GLY A 114 -5.47 5.62 -5.86
CA GLY A 114 -6.28 6.45 -6.76
C GLY A 114 -7.24 7.42 -6.08
N TRP A 115 -7.32 7.48 -4.74
CA TRP A 115 -8.08 8.53 -4.04
C TRP A 115 -7.61 9.94 -4.44
N MET A 116 -6.28 10.13 -4.53
CA MET A 116 -5.68 11.39 -4.96
C MET A 116 -5.85 11.60 -6.47
N ALA A 117 -5.87 10.52 -7.27
CA ALA A 117 -6.15 10.59 -8.70
C ALA A 117 -7.60 11.04 -8.97
N ARG A 118 -8.58 10.50 -8.22
CA ARG A 118 -9.99 10.92 -8.26
C ARG A 118 -10.13 12.39 -7.87
N ARG A 119 -9.49 12.79 -6.78
CA ARG A 119 -9.49 14.18 -6.32
C ARG A 119 -8.84 15.12 -7.35
N TYR A 120 -7.76 14.68 -8.01
CA TYR A 120 -7.11 15.44 -9.08
C TYR A 120 -7.99 15.57 -10.33
N TYR A 121 -8.60 14.48 -10.79
CA TYR A 121 -9.46 14.47 -11.97
C TYR A 121 -10.80 15.17 -11.74
N ALA A 122 -11.33 15.16 -10.52
CA ALA A 122 -12.49 15.96 -10.13
C ALA A 122 -12.19 17.47 -10.27
N ALA A 123 -10.98 17.90 -9.92
CA ALA A 123 -10.55 19.28 -10.10
C ALA A 123 -10.13 19.63 -11.54
N HIS A 124 -9.78 18.62 -12.36
CA HIS A 124 -9.27 18.81 -13.73
C HIS A 124 -9.92 17.83 -14.73
N PRO A 125 -11.22 17.98 -15.04
CA PRO A 125 -11.97 17.03 -15.86
C PRO A 125 -11.40 16.90 -17.29
N THR A 126 -10.94 18.00 -17.89
CA THR A 126 -10.30 18.00 -19.22
C THR A 126 -9.01 17.19 -19.30
N LYS A 127 -8.26 17.08 -18.19
CA LYS A 127 -7.06 16.23 -18.13
C LYS A 127 -7.40 14.76 -17.97
N ARG A 128 -8.51 14.43 -17.30
CA ARG A 128 -9.01 13.06 -17.19
C ARG A 128 -9.30 12.50 -18.58
N ASP A 129 -10.05 13.24 -19.38
CA ASP A 129 -10.48 12.77 -20.71
C ASP A 129 -9.29 12.64 -21.67
N ARG A 130 -8.25 13.48 -21.51
CA ARG A 130 -6.99 13.39 -22.26
C ARG A 130 -6.09 12.22 -21.83
N GLU A 131 -6.01 11.92 -20.53
CA GLU A 131 -5.10 10.89 -20.00
C GLU A 131 -5.72 9.47 -20.00
N LEU A 132 -7.04 9.36 -19.81
CA LEU A 132 -7.76 8.09 -19.74
C LEU A 132 -8.50 7.73 -21.03
N GLY A 133 -8.58 8.66 -21.99
CA GLY A 133 -9.39 8.53 -23.19
C GLY A 133 -10.86 8.68 -22.82
N GLY A 134 -11.46 9.82 -23.15
CA GLY A 134 -12.87 10.07 -22.90
C GLY A 134 -13.75 8.98 -23.52
N ALA A 135 -14.41 8.17 -22.69
CA ALA A 135 -15.74 7.70 -23.06
C ALA A 135 -16.68 8.89 -22.81
N PRO A 136 -17.36 9.42 -23.85
CA PRO A 136 -18.22 10.58 -23.69
C PRO A 136 -19.38 10.24 -22.75
N VAL A 137 -19.64 11.14 -21.80
CA VAL A 137 -20.92 11.18 -21.10
C VAL A 137 -21.93 11.74 -22.10
N GLY A 138 -22.86 10.91 -22.56
CA GLY A 138 -24.08 11.31 -23.26
C GLY A 138 -24.15 10.90 -24.73
N LEU A 139 -24.83 9.78 -25.00
CA LEU A 139 -25.91 9.59 -25.99
C LEU A 139 -26.26 8.10 -26.08
N ALA A 140 -27.26 7.69 -25.30
CA ALA A 140 -28.18 6.58 -25.59
C ALA A 140 -29.51 6.90 -24.91
#